data_AF-A0A1T5LSJ6-F1
#
_entry.id   AF-A0A1T5LSJ6-F1
#
_cell.length_a   1.000
_cell.length_b   1.000
_cell.length_c   1.000
_cell.angle_alpha   90.00
_cell.angle_beta   90.00
_cell.angle_gamma   90.00
#
_symmetry.space_group_name_H-M   'P 1'
#
loop_
_entity.id
_entity.type
_entity.pdbx_description
1 polymer ?
#
loop_
_entity_poly.entity_id
_entity_poly.type
_entity_poly.pdbx_seq_one_letter_code
_entity_poly.pdbx_strand_id
1 'polypeptide(L)'
;MFGYKEKIATKKFVSHIELLAQRRSDRDIIGYQKTEKELMREFIFSTRELVEYNEHGVGLENLLENIYEISFTIDQTGLDLAKEAIKECGMSYQEWSVIEDLVR
;
A
#
# COMPACT_ATOMS: atom_id res chain seq x y z
N MET A 1 22.86 10.31 -1.86
CA MET A 1 22.20 9.13 -2.44
C MET A 1 20.71 9.43 -2.42
N PHE A 2 20.18 9.98 -3.52
CA PHE A 2 18.75 10.32 -3.63
C PHE A 2 17.94 9.02 -3.68
N GLY A 3 16.76 8.95 -3.06
CA GLY A 3 15.85 7.79 -3.15
C GLY A 3 15.97 6.73 -2.04
N TYR A 4 16.98 6.78 -1.15
CA TYR A 4 17.18 5.71 -0.15
C TYR A 4 16.11 5.70 0.94
N LYS A 5 15.64 6.87 1.39
CA LYS A 5 14.65 6.98 2.47
C LYS A 5 13.26 6.62 1.96
N GLU A 6 12.95 7.09 0.75
CA GLU A 6 11.76 6.80 -0.03
C GLU A 6 11.62 5.29 -0.23
N LYS A 7 12.69 4.64 -0.73
CA LYS A 7 12.74 3.18 -0.88
C LYS A 7 12.43 2.46 0.41
N ILE A 8 13.07 2.87 1.52
CA ILE A 8 12.89 2.21 2.81
C ILE A 8 11.47 2.40 3.34
N ALA A 9 10.94 3.62 3.31
CA ALA A 9 9.63 3.93 3.83
C ALA A 9 8.54 3.17 3.07
N THR A 10 8.58 3.19 1.73
CA THR A 10 7.66 2.42 0.90
C THR A 10 7.79 0.92 1.17
N LYS A 11 9.01 0.37 1.30
CA LYS A 11 9.20 -1.05 1.64
C LYS A 11 8.59 -1.43 2.98
N LYS A 12 8.77 -0.62 4.02
CA LYS A 12 8.17 -0.87 5.34
C LYS A 12 6.65 -0.93 5.25
N PHE A 13 6.04 0.05 4.56
CA PHE A 13 4.60 0.08 4.35
C PHE A 13 4.11 -1.16 3.60
N VAL A 14 4.72 -1.50 2.46
CA VAL A 14 4.39 -2.70 1.66
C VAL A 14 4.49 -3.98 2.49
N SER A 15 5.57 -4.14 3.26
CA SER A 15 5.75 -5.30 4.13
C SER A 15 4.66 -5.39 5.20
N HIS A 16 4.24 -4.27 5.77
CA HIS A 16 3.16 -4.27 6.76
C HIS A 16 1.80 -4.62 6.13
N ILE A 17 1.50 -4.06 4.96
CA ILE A 17 0.30 -4.41 4.19
C ILE A 17 0.27 -5.90 3.83
N GLU A 18 1.40 -6.50 3.46
CA GLU A 18 1.50 -7.94 3.21
C GLU A 18 1.16 -8.77 4.45
N LEU A 19 1.64 -8.36 5.64
CA LEU A 19 1.31 -9.04 6.89
C LEU A 19 -0.19 -8.99 7.21
N LEU A 20 -0.83 -7.85 6.95
CA LEU A 20 -2.28 -7.70 7.11
C LEU A 20 -3.04 -8.56 6.08
N ALA A 21 -2.59 -8.56 4.83
CA ALA A 21 -3.18 -9.33 3.73
C ALA A 21 -3.15 -10.84 3.97
N GLN A 22 -2.12 -11.36 4.64
CA GLN A 22 -2.02 -12.79 4.99
C GLN A 22 -3.17 -13.28 5.88
N ARG A 23 -3.81 -12.39 6.64
CA ARG A 23 -4.91 -12.71 7.56
C ARG A 23 -6.29 -12.56 6.93
N ARG A 24 -6.36 -12.14 5.67
CA ARG A 24 -7.63 -11.91 4.96
C ARG A 24 -8.29 -13.19 4.48
N SER A 25 -9.59 -13.08 4.23
CA SER A 25 -10.41 -14.22 3.84
C SER A 25 -10.21 -14.58 2.37
N ASP A 26 -10.39 -15.86 2.05
CA ASP A 26 -10.45 -16.35 0.67
C ASP A 26 -11.86 -16.14 0.05
N ARG A 27 -12.60 -15.09 0.48
CA ARG A 27 -13.87 -14.71 -0.15
C ARG A 27 -13.60 -13.81 -1.35
N ASP A 28 -14.39 -14.01 -2.39
CA ASP A 28 -14.31 -13.22 -3.61
C ASP A 28 -14.71 -11.76 -3.37
N ILE A 29 -13.94 -10.85 -3.96
CA ILE A 29 -14.30 -9.44 -4.08
C ILE A 29 -15.15 -9.30 -5.34
N ILE A 30 -16.39 -8.82 -5.15
CA ILE A 30 -17.34 -8.55 -6.24
C ILE A 30 -16.70 -7.52 -7.19
N GLY A 31 -16.71 -7.82 -8.50
CA GLY A 31 -16.12 -6.97 -9.53
C GLY A 31 -14.77 -7.43 -10.06
N TYR A 32 -14.03 -8.23 -9.29
CA TYR A 32 -12.67 -8.67 -9.68
C TYR A 32 -12.55 -10.16 -10.02
N GLN A 33 -13.54 -10.98 -9.64
CA GLN A 33 -13.48 -12.44 -9.78
C GLN A 33 -12.23 -13.06 -9.13
N LYS A 34 -11.76 -12.44 -8.04
CA LYS A 34 -10.59 -12.84 -7.25
C LYS A 34 -10.89 -12.65 -5.78
N THR A 35 -10.22 -13.43 -4.94
CA THR A 35 -10.25 -13.22 -3.50
C THR A 35 -9.49 -11.96 -3.11
N GLU A 36 -9.84 -11.36 -1.97
CA GLU A 36 -9.11 -10.23 -1.40
C GLU A 36 -7.60 -10.54 -1.28
N LYS A 37 -7.29 -11.78 -0.89
CA LYS A 37 -5.93 -12.27 -0.72
C LYS A 37 -5.16 -12.37 -2.04
N GLU A 38 -5.80 -12.79 -3.12
CA GLU A 38 -5.18 -12.83 -4.46
C GLU A 38 -4.93 -11.42 -4.99
N LEU A 39 -5.90 -10.52 -4.86
CA LEU A 39 -5.72 -9.12 -5.25
C LEU A 39 -4.59 -8.45 -4.49
N MET A 40 -4.56 -8.59 -3.17
CA MET A 40 -3.49 -8.03 -2.36
C MET A 40 -2.11 -8.57 -2.76
N ARG A 41 -2.01 -9.87 -3.09
CA ARG A 41 -0.75 -10.45 -3.59
C ARG A 41 -0.30 -9.78 -4.89
N GLU A 42 -1.22 -9.53 -5.81
CA GLU A 42 -0.92 -8.84 -7.07
C GLU A 42 -0.48 -7.40 -6.83
N PHE A 43 -1.22 -6.64 -6.01
CA PHE A 43 -0.89 -5.25 -5.68
C PHE A 43 0.48 -5.14 -5.01
N ILE A 44 0.78 -6.02 -4.05
CA ILE A 44 2.07 -6.08 -3.35
C ILE A 44 3.19 -6.45 -4.32
N PHE A 45 2.97 -7.42 -5.22
CA PHE A 45 3.96 -7.83 -6.20
C PHE A 45 4.31 -6.69 -7.15
N SER A 46 3.31 -6.06 -7.78
CA SER A 46 3.52 -4.93 -8.69
C SER A 46 4.21 -3.75 -8.00
N THR A 47 3.83 -3.45 -6.75
CA THR A 47 4.46 -2.40 -5.95
C THR A 47 5.93 -2.70 -5.68
N ARG A 48 6.27 -3.97 -5.38
CA ARG A 48 7.66 -4.39 -5.16
C ARG A 48 8.51 -4.24 -6.40
N GLU A 49 7.99 -4.60 -7.57
CA GLU A 49 8.70 -4.42 -8.84
C GLU A 49 9.04 -2.94 -9.07
N LEU A 50 8.07 -2.04 -8.95
CA LEU A 50 8.28 -0.59 -9.07
C LEU A 50 9.33 -0.08 -8.08
N VAL A 51 9.27 -0.54 -6.83
CA VAL A 51 10.26 -0.20 -5.80
C VAL A 51 11.66 -0.73 -6.14
N GLU A 52 11.82 -1.86 -6.83
CA GLU A 52 13.14 -2.31 -7.27
C GLU A 52 13.68 -1.51 -8.46
N TYR A 53 12.81 -1.00 -9.32
CA TYR A 53 13.16 -0.10 -10.42
C TYR A 53 13.34 1.38 -10.00
N ASN A 54 13.37 1.67 -8.70
CA ASN A 54 13.47 3.00 -8.11
C ASN A 54 12.26 3.93 -8.35
N GLU A 55 11.11 3.35 -8.69
CA GLU A 55 9.84 4.04 -8.87
C GLU A 55 9.00 3.99 -7.57
N HIS A 56 9.61 4.37 -6.44
CA HIS A 56 9.02 4.18 -5.11
C HIS A 56 7.72 4.97 -4.90
N GLY A 57 7.66 6.22 -5.40
CA GLY A 57 6.46 7.06 -5.31
C GLY A 57 5.30 6.48 -6.11
N VAL A 58 5.57 6.04 -7.35
CA VAL A 58 4.58 5.39 -8.22
C VAL A 58 4.09 4.08 -7.61
N GLY A 59 4.99 3.27 -7.06
CA GLY A 59 4.62 2.06 -6.34
C GLY A 59 3.74 2.35 -5.12
N LEU A 60 4.07 3.39 -4.34
CA LEU A 60 3.29 3.79 -3.19
C LEU A 60 1.89 4.27 -3.58
N GLU A 61 1.79 5.17 -4.55
CA GLU A 61 0.53 5.67 -5.11
C GLU A 61 -0.35 4.52 -5.58
N ASN A 62 0.17 3.66 -6.45
CA ASN A 62 -0.57 2.48 -6.94
C ASN A 62 -1.09 1.61 -5.79
N LEU A 63 -0.27 1.37 -4.75
CA LEU A 63 -0.73 0.56 -3.63
C LEU A 63 -1.85 1.26 -2.85
N LEU A 64 -1.72 2.57 -2.59
CA LEU A 64 -2.72 3.35 -1.87
C LEU A 64 -4.05 3.40 -2.61
N GLU A 65 -4.04 3.59 -3.94
CA GLU A 65 -5.26 3.55 -4.77
C GLU A 65 -5.94 2.18 -4.69
N ASN A 66 -5.16 1.12 -4.91
CA ASN A 66 -5.67 -0.24 -4.95
C ASN A 66 -6.30 -0.66 -3.61
N ILE A 67 -5.64 -0.37 -2.47
CA ILE A 67 -6.20 -0.71 -1.15
C ILE A 67 -7.43 0.13 -0.82
N TYR A 68 -7.50 1.37 -1.30
CA TYR A 68 -8.69 2.20 -1.15
C TYR A 68 -9.86 1.68 -1.98
N GLU A 69 -9.61 1.33 -3.25
CA GLU A 69 -10.62 0.84 -4.18
C GLU A 69 -11.34 -0.41 -3.64
N ILE A 70 -10.58 -1.35 -3.07
CA ILE A 70 -11.15 -2.57 -2.48
C ILE A 70 -11.56 -2.41 -1.01
N SER A 71 -11.46 -1.20 -0.45
CA SER A 71 -11.73 -0.89 0.96
C SER A 71 -10.96 -1.80 1.94
N PHE A 72 -9.71 -2.12 1.61
CA PHE A 72 -8.84 -2.93 2.44
C PHE A 72 -8.52 -2.19 3.72
N THR A 73 -8.82 -2.84 4.85
CA THR A 73 -8.66 -2.21 6.16
C THR A 73 -7.21 -2.28 6.62
N ILE A 74 -6.72 -1.20 7.22
CA ILE A 74 -5.39 -1.10 7.81
C ILE A 74 -5.50 -0.84 9.31
N ASP A 75 -4.44 -1.14 10.06
CA ASP A 75 -4.33 -0.76 11.46
C ASP A 75 -3.62 0.60 11.59
N GLN A 76 -3.54 1.12 12.82
CA GLN A 76 -2.85 2.38 13.11
C GLN A 76 -1.38 2.37 12.65
N THR A 77 -0.70 1.22 12.78
CA THR A 77 0.70 1.08 12.32
C THR A 77 0.79 1.27 10.81
N GLY A 78 -0.15 0.68 10.05
CA GLY A 78 -0.25 0.85 8.61
C GLY A 78 -0.47 2.31 8.22
N LEU A 79 -1.31 3.04 8.96
CA LEU A 79 -1.52 4.46 8.73
C LEU A 79 -0.24 5.27 8.95
N ASP A 80 0.45 5.04 10.06
CA ASP A 80 1.65 5.78 10.42
C ASP A 80 2.77 5.53 9.38
N LEU A 81 2.90 4.28 8.90
CA LEU A 81 3.83 3.93 7.84
C LEU A 81 3.45 4.55 6.48
N ALA A 82 2.16 4.61 6.15
CA ALA A 82 1.69 5.30 4.95
C ALA A 82 2.05 6.80 4.99
N LYS A 83 1.79 7.45 6.13
CA LYS A 83 2.14 8.87 6.37
C LYS A 83 3.64 9.11 6.23
N GLU A 84 4.48 8.23 6.80
CA GLU A 84 5.94 8.29 6.64
C GLU A 84 6.33 8.16 5.16
N ALA A 85 5.79 7.17 4.45
CA ALA A 85 6.13 6.92 3.05
C ALA A 85 5.69 8.07 2.12
N ILE A 86 4.46 8.59 2.29
CA ILE A 86 3.95 9.75 1.53
C ILE A 86 4.88 10.95 1.71
N LYS A 87 5.28 11.22 2.96
CA LYS A 87 6.18 12.33 3.28
C LYS A 87 7.56 12.15 2.64
N GLU A 88 8.18 10.99 2.77
CA GLU A 88 9.52 10.75 2.22
C GLU A 88 9.50 10.77 0.69
N CYS A 89 8.45 10.25 0.05
CA CYS A 89 8.26 10.33 -1.40
C CYS A 89 7.90 11.74 -1.92
N GLY A 90 7.73 12.73 -1.04
CA GLY A 90 7.38 14.10 -1.43
C GLY A 90 5.94 14.24 -1.97
N MET A 91 5.07 13.29 -1.65
CA MET A 91 3.67 13.27 -2.07
C MET A 91 2.82 14.17 -1.15
N SER A 92 1.71 14.71 -1.67
CA SER A 92 0.81 15.55 -0.87
C SER A 92 -0.05 14.70 0.05
N TYR A 93 0.18 14.81 1.37
CA TYR A 93 -0.68 14.11 2.33
C TYR A 93 -2.16 14.54 2.25
N GLN A 94 -2.44 15.78 1.82
CA GLN A 94 -3.82 16.25 1.65
C GLN A 94 -4.56 15.48 0.54
N GLU A 95 -3.85 15.07 -0.52
CA GLU A 95 -4.43 14.24 -1.59
C GLU A 95 -4.66 12.80 -1.13
N TRP A 96 -3.88 12.36 -0.14
CA TRP A 96 -3.90 10.99 0.38
C TRP A 96 -4.57 10.86 1.75
N SER A 97 -5.28 11.89 2.25
CA SER A 97 -5.91 11.82 3.58
C SER A 97 -6.99 10.74 3.68
N VAL A 98 -7.55 10.31 2.54
CA VAL A 98 -8.52 9.21 2.43
C VAL A 98 -8.02 7.88 3.01
N ILE A 99 -6.70 7.71 3.15
CA ILE A 99 -6.10 6.53 3.81
C ILE A 99 -6.54 6.41 5.29
N GLU A 100 -6.96 7.51 5.92
CA GLU A 100 -7.49 7.49 7.29
C GLU A 100 -8.83 6.77 7.40
N ASP A 101 -9.65 6.80 6.35
CA ASP A 101 -10.97 6.14 6.31
C ASP A 101 -10.84 4.59 6.30
N LEU A 102 -9.65 4.08 6.00
CA LEU A 102 -9.36 2.64 5.94
C LEU A 102 -8.94 2.05 7.30
N VAL A 103 -8.75 2.88 8.33
CA VAL A 103 -8.26 2.43 9.65
C VAL A 103 -9.38 1.74 10.43
N ARG A 104 -9.15 0.53 10.92
CA ARG A 104 -10.09 -0.24 11.78
C ARG A 104 -9.41 -1.03 12.89
#